data_AF-A0A7T2S598-F1
#
_entry.id   AF-A0A7T2S598-F1
#
_cell.length_a   1.000
_cell.length_b   1.000
_cell.length_c   1.000
_cell.angle_alpha   90.00
_cell.angle_beta   90.00
_cell.angle_gamma   90.00
#
_symmetry.space_group_name_H-M   'P 1'
#
loop_
_entity.id
_entity.type
_entity.pdbx_description
1 polymer ?
#
loop_
_entity_poly.entity_id
_entity_poly.type
_entity_poly.pdbx_seq_one_letter_code
_entity_poly.pdbx_strand_id
1 'polypeptide(L)'
;MNAKEKLLQKLSSLDSSGGIHRIHTALADAGFKYKGPANSQTLLYYFRSGGQEIGIAAIRGSPAVLSFPASFWRGRSSLGAALSKASCFYIEPEDCVSSSQYSAGQLRITTSSIEILLSIINEIIVPEAQEAGAQAWAN
;
A
#
# COMPACT_ATOMS: atom_id res chain seq x y z
N MET A 1 19.84 9.54 6.39
CA MET A 1 18.38 9.36 6.28
C MET A 1 17.86 10.09 5.04
N ASN A 2 17.36 9.35 4.05
CA ASN A 2 16.87 9.88 2.78
C ASN A 2 15.42 10.41 2.90
N ALA A 3 14.89 11.01 1.83
CA ALA A 3 13.56 11.65 1.85
C ALA A 3 12.41 10.68 2.16
N LYS A 4 12.47 9.44 1.67
CA LYS A 4 11.44 8.41 1.89
C LYS A 4 11.47 7.84 3.32
N GLU A 5 12.65 7.72 3.93
CA GLU A 5 12.80 7.32 5.34
C GLU A 5 12.25 8.40 6.28
N LYS A 6 12.51 9.68 6.00
CA LYS A 6 11.91 10.81 6.72
C LYS A 6 10.39 10.79 6.63
N LEU A 7 9.85 10.50 5.45
CA LEU A 7 8.41 10.36 5.25
C LEU A 7 7.84 9.19 6.06
N LEU A 8 8.48 8.01 6.01
CA LEU A 8 8.07 6.86 6.82
C LEU A 8 8.05 7.19 8.30
N GLN A 9 9.12 7.79 8.84
CA GLN A 9 9.18 8.17 10.25
C GLN A 9 8.05 9.13 10.62
N LYS A 10 7.79 10.15 9.77
CA LYS A 10 6.69 11.08 9.98
C LYS A 10 5.34 10.36 10.00
N LEU A 11 5.05 9.51 9.00
CA LEU A 11 3.81 8.76 8.92
C LEU A 11 3.63 7.83 10.13
N SER A 12 4.67 7.09 10.51
CA SER A 12 4.65 6.21 11.69
C SER A 12 4.43 6.99 12.98
N SER A 13 4.99 8.20 13.12
CA SER A 13 4.77 9.03 14.32
C SER A 13 3.34 9.55 14.46
N LEU A 14 2.60 9.66 13.35
CA LEU A 14 1.20 10.08 13.32
C LEU A 14 0.22 8.93 13.52
N ASP A 15 0.70 7.69 13.44
CA ASP A 15 -0.10 6.48 13.62
C ASP A 15 0.16 5.85 14.99
N SER A 16 -0.72 6.16 15.94
CA SER A 16 -0.67 5.61 17.30
C SER A 16 -0.91 4.09 17.37
N SER A 17 -1.44 3.46 16.30
CA SER A 17 -1.68 2.02 16.26
C SER A 17 -0.42 1.21 15.93
N GLY A 18 0.62 1.85 15.38
CA GLY A 18 1.81 1.19 14.84
C GLY A 18 1.57 0.42 13.54
N GLY A 19 0.36 0.46 12.98
CA GLY A 19 -0.04 -0.22 11.76
C GLY A 19 0.77 0.16 10.53
N ILE A 20 1.09 1.45 10.35
CA ILE A 20 1.92 1.95 9.24
C ILE A 20 3.28 1.28 9.24
N HIS A 21 3.94 1.17 10.40
CA HIS A 21 5.25 0.54 10.50
C HIS A 21 5.19 -0.96 10.21
N ARG A 22 4.17 -1.66 10.72
CA ARG A 22 3.97 -3.10 10.49
C ARG A 22 3.66 -3.41 9.02
N ILE A 23 2.77 -2.63 8.39
CA ILE A 23 2.42 -2.75 6.97
C ILE A 23 3.63 -2.43 6.09
N HIS A 24 4.38 -1.38 6.44
CA HIS A 24 5.64 -1.05 5.77
C HIS A 24 6.61 -2.23 5.78
N THR A 25 6.84 -2.79 6.98
CA THR A 25 7.76 -3.92 7.18
C THR A 25 7.33 -5.11 6.34
N ALA A 26 6.05 -5.49 6.38
CA ALA A 26 5.53 -6.60 5.57
C ALA A 26 5.74 -6.40 4.06
N LEU A 27 5.49 -5.20 3.54
CA LEU A 27 5.71 -4.90 2.12
C LEU A 27 7.20 -4.86 1.74
N ALA A 28 8.05 -4.33 2.62
CA ALA A 28 9.49 -4.26 2.41
C ALA A 28 10.14 -5.65 2.47
N ASP A 29 9.75 -6.49 3.44
CA ASP A 29 10.22 -7.86 3.61
C ASP A 29 9.77 -8.76 2.44
N ALA A 30 8.63 -8.46 1.83
CA ALA A 30 8.19 -9.09 0.58
C ALA A 30 9.00 -8.65 -0.67
N GLY A 31 9.97 -7.74 -0.50
CA GLY A 31 10.87 -7.29 -1.56
C GLY A 31 10.38 -6.07 -2.35
N PHE A 32 9.28 -5.43 -1.94
CA PHE A 32 8.79 -4.26 -2.65
C PHE A 32 9.61 -3.01 -2.34
N LYS A 33 9.95 -2.27 -3.41
CA LYS A 33 10.59 -0.97 -3.29
C LYS A 33 9.54 0.08 -2.97
N TYR A 34 9.95 1.14 -2.31
CA TYR A 34 9.05 2.24 -1.97
C TYR A 34 9.68 3.60 -2.25
N LYS A 35 8.82 4.55 -2.61
CA LYS A 35 9.17 5.95 -2.87
C LYS A 35 8.11 6.90 -2.34
N GLY A 36 8.53 8.11 -2.04
CA GLY A 36 7.67 9.22 -1.64
C GLY A 36 8.53 10.42 -1.28
N PRO A 37 8.25 11.62 -1.79
CA PRO A 37 9.02 12.80 -1.44
C PRO A 37 8.68 13.21 0.01
N ALA A 38 9.64 13.83 0.72
CA ALA A 38 9.50 14.11 2.15
C ALA A 38 8.31 15.03 2.52
N ASN A 39 7.83 15.83 1.56
CA ASN A 39 6.67 16.71 1.68
C ASN A 39 5.34 16.05 1.27
N SER A 40 5.35 14.79 0.85
CA SER A 40 4.13 14.03 0.57
C SER A 40 3.50 13.48 1.85
N GLN A 41 2.26 13.02 1.74
CA GLN A 41 1.61 12.19 2.75
C GLN A 41 1.48 10.73 2.30
N THR A 42 2.07 10.37 1.16
CA THR A 42 1.89 9.08 0.49
C THR A 42 3.24 8.39 0.27
N LEU A 43 3.36 7.18 0.78
CA LEU A 43 4.41 6.21 0.42
C LEU A 43 3.85 5.23 -0.60
N LEU A 44 4.41 5.20 -1.81
CA LEU A 44 4.04 4.27 -2.86
C LEU A 44 5.01 3.08 -2.87
N TYR A 45 4.47 1.87 -2.84
CA TYR A 45 5.17 0.60 -2.95
C TYR A 45 5.01 0.04 -4.36
N TYR A 46 6.11 -0.46 -4.91
CA TYR A 46 6.19 -0.87 -6.30
C TYR A 46 7.25 -1.96 -6.51
N PHE A 47 7.09 -2.70 -7.61
CA PHE A 47 8.15 -3.53 -8.18
C PHE A 47 8.51 -3.02 -9.57
N ARG A 48 9.58 -3.57 -10.16
CA ARG A 48 9.97 -3.28 -11.54
C ARG A 48 9.80 -4.51 -12.41
N SER A 49 9.15 -4.35 -13.55
CA SER A 49 9.01 -5.37 -14.59
C SER A 49 9.15 -4.70 -15.95
N GLY A 50 9.97 -5.29 -16.84
CA GLY A 50 10.22 -4.73 -18.18
C GLY A 50 10.76 -3.29 -18.18
N GLY A 51 11.50 -2.88 -17.13
CA GLY A 51 12.01 -1.52 -16.97
C GLY A 51 10.98 -0.49 -16.47
N GLN A 52 9.72 -0.89 -16.25
CA GLN A 52 8.66 -0.02 -15.73
C GLN A 52 8.43 -0.23 -14.23
N GLU A 53 8.09 0.86 -13.53
CA GLU A 53 7.69 0.80 -12.12
C GLU A 53 6.18 0.57 -12.00
N ILE A 54 5.80 -0.54 -11.36
CA ILE A 54 4.40 -0.94 -11.19
C ILE A 54 4.02 -0.76 -9.73
N GLY A 55 3.19 0.25 -9.46
CA GLY A 55 2.72 0.57 -8.11
C GLY A 55 1.60 -0.37 -7.66
N ILE A 56 1.79 -1.05 -6.52
CA ILE A 56 0.88 -2.10 -6.03
C ILE A 56 0.20 -1.76 -4.72
N ALA A 57 0.77 -0.86 -3.92
CA ALA A 57 0.18 -0.45 -2.65
C ALA A 57 0.65 0.97 -2.34
N ALA A 58 -0.17 1.74 -1.63
CA ALA A 58 0.26 3.02 -1.09
C ALA A 58 -0.23 3.20 0.34
N ILE A 59 0.64 3.68 1.22
CA ILE A 59 0.25 4.12 2.57
C ILE A 59 0.08 5.63 2.55
N ARG A 60 -1.06 6.14 3.01
CA ARG A 60 -1.30 7.57 3.20
C ARG A 60 -1.47 7.90 4.68
N GLY A 61 -1.09 9.10 5.12
CA GLY A 61 -1.04 9.49 6.54
C GLY A 61 -2.22 10.29 7.08
N SER A 62 -3.13 10.77 6.24
CA SER A 62 -4.27 11.61 6.69
C SER A 62 -5.47 11.50 5.75
N PRO A 63 -6.42 10.57 6.00
CA PRO A 63 -6.39 9.56 7.05
C PRO A 63 -5.31 8.48 6.81
N ALA A 64 -4.93 7.77 7.87
CA ALA A 64 -4.05 6.60 7.77
C ALA A 64 -4.75 5.49 6.98
N VAL A 65 -4.32 5.24 5.74
CA VAL A 65 -4.95 4.25 4.84
C VAL A 65 -3.93 3.43 4.06
N LEU A 66 -4.29 2.17 3.78
CA LEU A 66 -3.70 1.34 2.75
C LEU A 66 -4.55 1.47 1.48
N SER A 67 -3.95 1.97 0.40
CA SER A 67 -4.58 2.25 -0.88
C SER A 67 -4.10 1.27 -1.95
N PHE A 68 -5.00 0.87 -2.85
CA PHE A 68 -4.74 -0.01 -3.99
C PHE A 68 -4.65 0.83 -5.28
N PRO A 69 -3.45 1.09 -5.85
CA PRO A 69 -3.31 1.90 -7.06
C PRO A 69 -4.08 1.31 -8.25
N ALA A 70 -4.96 2.10 -8.87
CA ALA A 70 -5.86 1.61 -9.91
C ALA A 70 -5.13 1.14 -11.17
N SER A 71 -3.94 1.66 -11.46
CA SER A 71 -3.13 1.21 -12.60
C SER A 71 -2.76 -0.27 -12.52
N PHE A 72 -2.64 -0.83 -11.33
CA PHE A 72 -2.32 -2.24 -11.12
C PHE A 72 -3.56 -3.09 -10.83
N TRP A 73 -4.48 -2.56 -10.01
CA TRP A 73 -5.60 -3.33 -9.47
C TRP A 73 -6.87 -3.31 -10.31
N ARG A 74 -7.06 -2.32 -11.19
CA ARG A 74 -8.27 -2.25 -12.01
C ARG A 74 -8.31 -3.44 -12.97
N GLY A 75 -9.36 -4.25 -12.87
CA GLY A 75 -9.54 -5.47 -13.66
C GLY A 75 -9.01 -6.75 -13.00
N ARG A 76 -8.34 -6.67 -11.84
CA ARG A 76 -7.95 -7.85 -11.05
C ARG A 76 -9.08 -8.26 -10.10
N SER A 77 -9.53 -9.50 -10.21
CA SER A 77 -10.65 -10.04 -9.42
C SER A 77 -10.35 -10.10 -7.92
N SER A 78 -9.08 -10.31 -7.55
CA SER A 78 -8.60 -10.37 -6.17
C SER A 78 -8.74 -9.06 -5.39
N LEU A 79 -8.86 -7.91 -6.07
CA LEU A 79 -9.19 -6.65 -5.41
C LEU A 79 -10.52 -6.76 -4.66
N GLY A 80 -11.54 -7.39 -5.27
CA GLY A 80 -12.84 -7.58 -4.63
C GLY A 80 -12.73 -8.40 -3.35
N ALA A 81 -11.88 -9.43 -3.35
CA ALA A 81 -11.61 -10.25 -2.16
C ALA A 81 -10.93 -9.43 -1.05
N ALA A 82 -9.93 -8.61 -1.40
CA ALA A 82 -9.23 -7.74 -0.45
C ALA A 82 -10.18 -6.74 0.20
N LEU A 83 -11.01 -6.04 -0.61
CA LEU A 83 -11.96 -5.06 -0.11
C LEU A 83 -13.07 -5.72 0.73
N SER A 84 -13.54 -6.90 0.34
CA SER A 84 -14.56 -7.64 1.09
C SER A 84 -14.05 -8.12 2.45
N LYS A 85 -12.79 -8.58 2.50
CA LYS A 85 -12.15 -9.09 3.73
C LYS A 85 -12.00 -8.02 4.81
N ALA A 86 -11.89 -6.75 4.41
CA ALA A 86 -11.77 -5.60 5.32
C ALA A 86 -12.90 -4.59 5.12
N SER A 87 -14.09 -5.03 4.73
CA SER A 87 -15.21 -4.16 4.34
C SER A 87 -15.60 -3.14 5.42
N CYS A 88 -15.54 -3.52 6.70
CA CYS A 88 -15.79 -2.62 7.85
C CYS A 88 -14.81 -1.44 7.94
N PHE A 89 -13.68 -1.51 7.24
CA PHE A 89 -12.63 -0.50 7.22
C PHE A 89 -12.48 0.16 5.84
N TYR A 90 -13.37 -0.15 4.90
CA TYR A 90 -13.36 0.46 3.57
C TYR A 90 -13.65 1.96 3.66
N ILE A 91 -12.90 2.73 2.89
CA ILE A 91 -13.11 4.16 2.69
C ILE A 91 -13.23 4.41 1.20
N GLU A 92 -14.27 5.16 0.81
CA GLU A 92 -14.41 5.64 -0.56
C GLU A 92 -13.22 6.54 -0.92
N PRO A 93 -12.55 6.30 -2.06
CA PRO A 93 -11.52 7.21 -2.52
C PRO A 93 -12.08 8.63 -2.68
N GLU A 94 -11.43 9.65 -2.14
CA GLU A 94 -11.85 11.04 -2.36
C GLU A 94 -11.80 11.38 -3.85
N ASP A 95 -12.95 11.73 -4.42
CA ASP A 95 -13.05 12.32 -5.76
C ASP A 95 -12.60 13.79 -5.69
N CYS A 96 -11.67 14.17 -6.57
CA CYS A 96 -11.19 15.54 -6.87
C CYS A 96 -9.96 16.10 -6.12
N VAL A 97 -8.75 15.56 -6.35
CA VAL A 97 -7.53 16.40 -6.57
C VAL A 97 -6.50 15.68 -7.48
N SER A 98 -6.18 16.26 -8.64
CA SER A 98 -5.03 15.99 -9.55
C SER A 98 -4.71 14.54 -9.99
N SER A 99 -5.35 14.14 -11.10
CA SER A 99 -4.87 13.42 -12.31
C SER A 99 -3.82 12.28 -12.31
N SER A 100 -3.10 11.92 -11.24
CA SER A 100 -2.04 10.91 -11.35
C SER A 100 -2.25 9.58 -10.59
N GLN A 101 -3.21 9.46 -9.66
CA GLN A 101 -3.29 8.27 -8.79
C GLN A 101 -4.72 7.96 -8.31
N TYR A 102 -5.56 7.47 -9.22
CA TYR A 102 -6.82 6.83 -8.81
C TYR A 102 -6.50 5.59 -7.96
N SER A 103 -7.11 5.49 -6.78
CA SER A 103 -7.12 4.25 -6.00
C SER A 103 -8.31 3.42 -6.46
N ALA A 104 -8.14 2.13 -6.71
CA ALA A 104 -9.26 1.21 -6.97
C ALA A 104 -9.99 0.79 -5.69
N GLY A 105 -9.43 1.12 -4.52
CA GLY A 105 -10.04 0.99 -3.21
C GLY A 105 -9.07 1.45 -2.13
N GLN A 106 -9.57 1.75 -0.92
CA GLN A 106 -8.74 2.14 0.21
C GLN A 106 -9.31 1.53 1.49
N LEU A 107 -8.42 1.13 2.41
CA LEU A 107 -8.76 0.55 3.69
C LEU A 107 -8.11 1.34 4.81
N ARG A 108 -8.87 1.69 5.84
CA ARG A 108 -8.38 2.43 7.00
C ARG A 108 -7.40 1.60 7.81
N ILE A 109 -6.27 2.21 8.18
CA ILE A 109 -5.32 1.66 9.13
C ILE A 109 -5.76 2.12 10.52
N THR A 110 -6.17 1.16 11.36
CA THR A 110 -6.50 1.36 12.77
C THR A 110 -6.03 0.13 13.53
N THR A 111 -5.94 0.20 14.85
CA THR A 111 -5.57 -0.96 15.70
C THR A 111 -6.39 -2.22 15.35
N SER A 112 -7.68 -2.06 15.06
CA SER A 112 -8.58 -3.17 14.75
C SER A 112 -8.42 -3.74 13.33
N SER A 113 -7.82 -3.00 12.40
CA SER A 113 -7.66 -3.44 11.01
C SER A 113 -6.30 -4.05 10.71
N ILE A 114 -5.27 -3.80 11.54
CA ILE A 114 -3.87 -4.18 11.25
C ILE A 114 -3.73 -5.64 10.84
N GLU A 115 -4.21 -6.58 11.64
CA GLU A 115 -4.03 -8.02 11.34
C GLU A 115 -4.71 -8.43 10.02
N ILE A 116 -5.88 -7.85 9.73
CA ILE A 116 -6.60 -8.10 8.48
C ILE A 116 -5.83 -7.51 7.30
N LEU A 117 -5.26 -6.31 7.45
CA LEU A 117 -4.45 -5.67 6.40
C LEU A 117 -3.15 -6.43 6.14
N LEU A 118 -2.49 -6.94 7.19
CA LEU A 118 -1.29 -7.79 7.04
C LEU A 118 -1.64 -9.10 6.32
N SER A 119 -2.77 -9.70 6.65
CA SER A 119 -3.28 -10.87 5.95
C SER A 119 -3.60 -10.58 4.47
N ILE A 120 -4.19 -9.42 4.14
CA ILE A 120 -4.38 -8.98 2.75
C ILE A 120 -3.06 -8.80 2.02
N ILE A 121 -2.02 -8.27 2.68
CA ILE A 121 -0.69 -8.15 2.07
C ILE A 121 -0.16 -9.53 1.68
N ASN A 122 -0.17 -10.48 2.61
CA ASN A 122 0.43 -11.81 2.42
C ASN A 122 -0.37 -12.71 1.49
N GLU A 123 -1.70 -12.64 1.54
CA GLU A 123 -2.58 -13.55 0.80
C GLU A 123 -3.01 -13.00 -0.56
N ILE A 124 -2.92 -11.68 -0.76
CA ILE A 124 -3.45 -11.04 -1.98
C ILE A 124 -2.41 -10.15 -2.64
N ILE A 125 -1.87 -9.13 -1.95
CA ILE A 125 -0.95 -8.17 -2.60
C ILE A 125 0.33 -8.86 -3.08
N VAL A 126 0.93 -9.69 -2.23
CA VAL A 126 2.18 -10.39 -2.56
C VAL A 126 1.99 -11.38 -3.71
N PRO A 127 1.02 -12.33 -3.67
CA PRO A 127 0.80 -13.25 -4.78
C PRO A 127 0.48 -12.54 -6.10
N GLU A 128 -0.39 -11.52 -6.09
CA GLU A 128 -0.76 -10.78 -7.30
C GLU A 128 0.42 -10.03 -7.93
N ALA A 129 1.28 -9.45 -7.08
CA ALA A 129 2.49 -8.81 -7.56
C ALA A 129 3.46 -9.85 -8.15
N GLN A 130 3.62 -11.01 -7.52
CA GLN A 130 4.48 -12.10 -8.01
C GLN A 130 4.00 -12.63 -9.36
N GLU A 131 2.69 -12.89 -9.52
CA GLU A 131 2.08 -13.27 -10.80
C GLU A 131 2.30 -12.20 -11.88
N ALA A 132 2.33 -10.92 -11.48
CA ALA A 132 2.62 -9.80 -12.38
C ALA A 132 4.13 -9.61 -12.68
N GLY A 133 5.00 -10.48 -12.16
CA GLY A 133 6.44 -10.47 -12.40
C GLY A 133 7.26 -9.77 -11.32
N ALA A 134 6.71 -9.54 -10.13
CA ALA A 134 7.52 -9.15 -8.97
C ALA A 134 8.42 -10.33 -8.58
N GLN A 135 9.73 -10.12 -8.63
CA GLN A 135 10.68 -11.10 -8.16
C GLN A 135 10.68 -11.11 -6.64
N ALA A 136 10.38 -12.27 -6.04
CA ALA A 136 10.70 -12.50 -4.64
C ALA A 136 12.22 -12.41 -4.49
N TRP A 137 12.71 -11.38 -3.81
CA TRP A 137 14.11 -11.35 -3.42
C TRP A 137 14.23 -12.30 -2.23
N ALA A 138 14.59 -13.56 -2.51
CA ALA A 138 15.10 -14.44 -1.48
C ALA A 138 16.39 -13.80 -0.96
N ASN A 139 16.35 -13.31 0.28
CA ASN A 139 17.58 -12.98 1.02
C ASN A 139 18.41 -14.24 1.24
#